data_AF-B7PR65-F1
#
_entry.id   AF-B7PR65-F1
#
_cell.length_a   1.000
_cell.length_b   1.000
_cell.length_c   1.000
_cell.angle_alpha   90.00
_cell.angle_beta   90.00
_cell.angle_gamma   90.00
#
_symmetry.space_group_name_H-M   'P 1'
#
loop_
_entity.id
_entity.type
_entity.pdbx_description
1 polymer ?
#
loop_
_entity_poly.entity_id
_entity_poly.type
_entity_poly.pdbx_seq_one_letter_code
_entity_poly.pdbx_strand_id
1 'polypeptide(L)'
;MANGLVERFNGTIKQMMKRMCQERPKDWDRYLPALLFAYREVPQASLKFSPFELLYGRKVRGPLAILKEIWSNESLKADLKTTYTHVLELRNKLEGTCELAHHCLEEAKGKYKKYYDKKTVTRQLRPGDLVLILLPSDHNKLIMQWKGPFEVSSRRNEVDYELDVGGRKKVFYVNILKKYEERLEYGMNRPSCGAATQDFSEKTLSERNTTEQSWKDAVVNEDLQDNGGHLDEHGHFTMT
;
A
#
# COMPACT_ATOMS: atom_id res chain seq x y z
N MET A 1 7.14 2.48 5.22
CA MET A 1 5.93 2.08 4.47
C MET A 1 6.11 0.63 4.01
N ALA A 2 5.47 -0.34 4.66
CA ALA A 2 5.91 -1.74 4.58
C ALA A 2 5.03 -2.70 3.73
N ASN A 3 3.82 -2.30 3.29
CA ASN A 3 2.82 -3.27 2.79
C ASN A 3 2.44 -3.19 1.30
N GLY A 4 3.16 -2.40 0.48
CA GLY A 4 2.78 -2.16 -0.92
C GLY A 4 2.71 -3.41 -1.81
N LEU A 5 3.52 -4.44 -1.54
CA LEU A 5 3.47 -5.71 -2.29
C LEU A 5 2.21 -6.51 -1.97
N VAL A 6 1.81 -6.56 -0.71
CA VAL A 6 0.58 -7.24 -0.26
C VAL A 6 -0.65 -6.50 -0.79
N GLU A 7 -0.64 -5.17 -0.77
CA GLU A 7 -1.71 -4.35 -1.34
C GLU A 7 -1.89 -4.58 -2.85
N ARG A 8 -0.78 -4.65 -3.60
CA ARG A 8 -0.79 -5.01 -5.03
C ARG A 8 -1.41 -6.39 -5.24
N PHE A 9 -0.98 -7.38 -4.47
CA PHE A 9 -1.52 -8.73 -4.52
C PHE A 9 -3.03 -8.76 -4.24
N ASN A 10 -3.47 -8.12 -3.16
CA ASN A 10 -4.88 -8.00 -2.80
C ASN A 10 -5.68 -7.28 -3.89
N GLY A 11 -5.12 -6.26 -4.52
CA GLY A 11 -5.72 -5.57 -5.67
C GLY A 11 -5.94 -6.50 -6.86
N THR A 12 -4.94 -7.31 -7.22
CA THR A 12 -5.04 -8.30 -8.30
C THR A 12 -6.12 -9.34 -8.03
N ILE A 13 -6.15 -9.91 -6.82
CA ILE A 13 -7.16 -10.90 -6.44
C ILE A 13 -8.57 -10.28 -6.48
N LYS A 14 -8.75 -9.07 -5.95
CA LYS A 14 -10.03 -8.35 -6.03
C LYS A 14 -10.46 -8.13 -7.48
N GLN A 15 -9.55 -7.79 -8.38
CA GLN A 15 -9.86 -7.60 -9.80
C GLN A 15 -10.29 -8.91 -10.47
N MET A 16 -9.61 -10.01 -10.17
CA MET A 16 -9.97 -11.35 -10.67
C MET A 16 -11.35 -11.78 -10.14
N MET A 17 -11.60 -11.59 -8.85
CA MET A 17 -12.90 -11.88 -8.23
C MET A 17 -14.02 -11.04 -8.84
N LYS A 18 -13.80 -9.73 -9.03
CA LYS A 18 -14.80 -8.84 -9.63
C LYS A 18 -15.26 -9.32 -11.01
N ARG A 19 -14.36 -9.89 -11.81
CA ARG A 19 -14.70 -10.44 -13.13
C ARG A 19 -15.49 -11.74 -13.02
N MET A 20 -15.05 -12.69 -12.18
CA MET A 20 -15.74 -13.98 -12.02
C MET A 20 -17.11 -13.85 -11.34
N CYS A 21 -17.24 -12.93 -10.41
CA CYS A 21 -18.45 -12.71 -9.62
C CYS A 21 -19.47 -11.79 -10.31
N GLN A 22 -19.25 -11.41 -11.57
CA GLN A 22 -20.14 -10.50 -12.29
C GLN A 22 -21.54 -11.11 -12.51
N GLU A 23 -21.62 -12.42 -12.76
CA GLU A 23 -22.89 -13.13 -12.95
C GLU A 23 -23.51 -13.61 -11.64
N ARG A 24 -22.69 -14.14 -10.72
CA ARG A 24 -23.13 -14.75 -9.45
C ARG A 24 -22.28 -14.28 -8.27
N PRO A 25 -22.54 -13.08 -7.72
CA PRO A 25 -21.71 -12.50 -6.66
C PRO A 25 -21.80 -13.24 -5.31
N LYS A 26 -22.88 -14.01 -5.09
CA LYS A 26 -23.09 -14.79 -3.87
C LYS A 26 -22.18 -16.02 -3.76
N ASP A 27 -21.66 -16.51 -4.88
CA ASP A 27 -20.87 -17.75 -4.98
C ASP A 27 -19.35 -17.47 -5.04
N TRP A 28 -18.90 -16.33 -4.51
CA TRP A 28 -17.50 -15.87 -4.62
C TRP A 28 -16.49 -16.84 -4.00
N ASP A 29 -16.88 -17.52 -2.93
CA ASP A 29 -16.11 -18.51 -2.20
C ASP A 29 -15.77 -19.73 -3.06
N ARG A 30 -16.69 -20.14 -3.93
CA ARG A 30 -16.50 -21.26 -4.87
C ARG A 30 -15.48 -20.94 -5.96
N TYR A 31 -15.37 -19.68 -6.36
CA TYR A 31 -14.40 -19.25 -7.37
C TYR A 31 -13.00 -19.05 -6.80
N LEU A 32 -12.86 -18.85 -5.49
CA LEU A 32 -11.58 -18.50 -4.86
C LEU A 32 -10.47 -19.55 -5.10
N PRO A 33 -10.69 -20.88 -4.94
CA PRO A 33 -9.66 -21.88 -5.22
C PRO A 33 -9.17 -21.84 -6.67
N ALA A 34 -10.09 -21.70 -7.63
CA ALA A 34 -9.76 -21.64 -9.05
C ALA A 34 -8.99 -20.36 -9.40
N LEU A 35 -9.36 -19.22 -8.82
CA LEU A 35 -8.65 -17.95 -8.98
C LEU A 35 -7.23 -18.01 -8.43
N LEU A 36 -7.07 -18.58 -7.24
CA LEU A 36 -5.74 -18.73 -6.62
C LEU A 36 -4.88 -19.72 -7.40
N PHE A 37 -5.46 -20.76 -7.99
CA PHE A 37 -4.76 -21.67 -8.90
C PHE A 37 -4.27 -20.93 -10.15
N ALA A 38 -5.15 -20.17 -10.81
CA ALA A 38 -4.79 -19.38 -11.99
C ALA A 38 -3.67 -18.37 -11.68
N TYR A 39 -3.73 -17.70 -10.52
CA TYR A 39 -2.67 -16.77 -10.10
C TYR A 39 -1.30 -17.47 -9.90
N ARG A 40 -1.29 -18.69 -9.34
CA ARG A 40 -0.06 -19.45 -9.09
C ARG A 40 0.53 -20.10 -10.35
N GLU A 41 -0.31 -20.37 -11.35
CA GLU A 41 0.09 -21.01 -12.60
C GLU A 41 0.71 -20.02 -13.59
N VAL A 42 0.18 -18.79 -13.65
CA VAL A 42 0.61 -17.78 -14.62
C VAL A 42 1.98 -17.16 -14.25
N PRO A 43 2.94 -17.07 -15.20
CA PRO A 43 4.21 -16.39 -14.96
C PRO A 43 4.03 -14.88 -14.75
N GLN A 44 4.67 -14.35 -13.72
CA GLN A 44 4.59 -12.93 -13.38
C GLN A 44 5.57 -12.13 -14.26
N ALA A 45 5.16 -10.97 -14.77
CA ALA A 45 5.97 -10.20 -15.73
C ALA A 45 7.34 -9.76 -15.19
N SER A 46 7.44 -9.49 -13.88
CA SER A 46 8.66 -9.08 -13.18
C SER A 46 9.57 -10.26 -12.86
N LEU A 47 9.02 -11.39 -12.42
CA LEU A 47 9.79 -12.59 -12.06
C LEU A 47 10.09 -13.49 -13.25
N LYS A 48 9.31 -13.39 -14.34
CA LYS A 48 9.29 -14.30 -15.52
C LYS A 48 8.88 -15.74 -15.24
N PHE A 49 8.93 -16.17 -13.99
CA PHE A 49 8.47 -17.47 -13.52
C PHE A 49 7.09 -17.37 -12.86
N SER A 50 6.38 -18.50 -12.80
CA SER A 50 5.16 -18.60 -12.01
C SER A 50 5.48 -18.87 -10.54
N PRO A 51 4.65 -18.39 -9.59
CA PRO A 51 4.86 -18.67 -8.17
C PRO A 51 4.98 -20.16 -7.85
N PHE A 52 4.22 -21.01 -8.57
CA PHE A 52 4.31 -22.46 -8.41
C PHE A 52 5.64 -23.03 -8.90
N GLU A 53 6.14 -22.54 -10.05
CA GLU A 53 7.42 -23.00 -10.60
C GLU A 53 8.59 -22.67 -9.66
N LEU A 54 8.55 -21.50 -9.01
CA LEU A 54 9.56 -21.11 -8.02
C LEU A 54 9.52 -21.95 -6.74
N LEU A 55 8.33 -22.38 -6.32
CA LEU A 55 8.17 -23.17 -5.09
C LEU A 55 8.51 -24.66 -5.31
N TYR A 56 8.11 -25.22 -6.45
CA TYR A 56 8.17 -26.66 -6.71
C TYR A 56 9.17 -27.06 -7.80
N GLY A 57 9.83 -26.11 -8.47
CA GLY A 57 10.82 -26.39 -9.52
C GLY A 57 10.23 -27.03 -10.79
N ARG A 58 8.90 -27.09 -10.89
CA ARG A 58 8.17 -27.74 -11.99
C ARG A 58 6.99 -26.89 -12.42
N LYS A 59 6.64 -26.99 -13.70
CA LYS A 59 5.47 -26.28 -14.24
C LYS A 59 4.19 -27.00 -13.79
N VAL A 60 3.16 -26.22 -13.50
CA VAL A 60 1.83 -26.76 -13.18
C VAL A 60 1.28 -27.43 -14.44
N ARG A 61 0.73 -28.64 -14.29
CA ARG A 61 -0.06 -29.27 -15.33
C ARG A 61 -1.49 -28.72 -15.29
N GLY A 62 -1.65 -27.49 -15.77
CA GLY A 62 -2.94 -26.79 -15.81
C GLY A 62 -3.83 -27.25 -16.96
N PRO A 63 -5.09 -26.78 -17.04
CA PRO A 63 -6.02 -27.15 -18.12
C PRO A 63 -5.47 -26.87 -19.52
N LEU A 64 -4.77 -25.76 -19.72
CA LEU A 64 -4.13 -25.42 -21.00
C LEU A 64 -2.96 -26.34 -21.35
N ALA A 65 -2.17 -26.75 -20.36
CA ALA A 65 -1.08 -27.71 -20.57
C ALA A 65 -1.64 -29.07 -21.00
N ILE A 66 -2.70 -29.54 -20.33
CA ILE A 66 -3.40 -30.79 -20.68
C ILE A 66 -3.99 -30.70 -22.08
N LEU A 67 -4.65 -29.59 -22.42
CA LEU A 67 -5.22 -29.40 -23.75
C LEU A 67 -4.14 -29.43 -24.84
N LYS A 68 -2.99 -28.79 -24.58
CA LYS A 68 -1.84 -28.82 -25.48
C LYS A 68 -1.28 -30.24 -25.63
N GLU A 69 -1.16 -31.00 -24.55
CA GLU A 69 -0.70 -32.40 -24.60
C GLU A 69 -1.63 -33.28 -25.46
N ILE A 70 -2.96 -33.13 -25.28
CA ILE A 70 -3.97 -33.86 -26.07
C ILE A 70 -3.86 -33.49 -27.55
N TRP A 71 -3.69 -32.22 -27.87
CA TRP A 71 -3.61 -31.76 -29.26
C TRP A 71 -2.28 -32.09 -29.93
N SER A 72 -1.18 -32.09 -29.19
CA SER A 72 0.15 -32.39 -29.73
C SER A 72 0.47 -33.88 -29.80
N ASN A 73 -0.33 -34.77 -29.20
CA ASN A 73 -0.03 -36.22 -29.08
C ASN A 73 1.38 -36.49 -28.52
N GLU A 74 1.96 -35.51 -27.83
CA GLU A 74 3.29 -35.58 -27.26
C GLU A 74 3.14 -36.31 -25.92
N SER A 75 3.18 -37.64 -25.98
CA SER A 75 3.28 -38.46 -24.78
C SER A 75 4.53 -38.02 -24.05
N LEU A 76 4.36 -37.40 -22.87
CA LEU A 76 5.45 -37.10 -21.95
C LEU A 76 6.24 -38.39 -21.78
N LYS A 77 7.45 -38.44 -22.36
CA LYS A 77 8.37 -39.55 -22.10
C LYS A 77 8.61 -39.52 -20.61
N ALA A 78 8.07 -40.50 -19.90
CA ALA A 78 8.37 -40.71 -18.49
C ALA A 78 9.86 -41.06 -18.45
N ASP A 79 10.68 -40.04 -18.21
CA ASP A 79 12.10 -40.21 -18.07
C ASP A 79 12.30 -41.09 -16.84
N LEU A 80 12.72 -42.34 -17.06
CA LEU A 80 12.91 -43.35 -16.01
C LEU A 80 14.16 -42.98 -15.21
N LYS A 81 14.08 -41.88 -14.47
CA LYS A 81 15.16 -41.40 -13.60
C LYS A 81 15.05 -42.08 -12.25
N THR A 82 16.18 -42.54 -11.74
CA THR A 82 16.32 -42.96 -10.35
C THR A 82 15.88 -41.82 -9.43
N THR A 83 15.24 -42.14 -8.31
CA THR A 83 14.76 -41.12 -7.35
C THR A 83 15.87 -40.15 -6.92
N TYR A 84 17.09 -40.66 -6.74
CA TYR A 84 18.26 -39.86 -6.37
C TYR A 84 18.64 -38.81 -7.43
N THR A 85 18.71 -39.19 -8.70
CA THR A 85 19.07 -38.25 -9.78
C THR A 85 17.99 -37.20 -9.96
N HIS A 86 16.71 -37.58 -9.84
CA HIS A 86 15.60 -36.64 -9.89
C HIS A 86 15.66 -35.59 -8.76
N VAL A 87 15.97 -36.00 -7.52
CA VAL A 87 16.07 -35.06 -6.38
C VAL A 87 17.23 -34.07 -6.57
N LEU A 88 18.39 -34.54 -7.03
CA LEU A 88 19.55 -33.67 -7.30
C LEU A 88 19.25 -32.67 -8.42
N GLU A 89 18.68 -33.12 -9.53
CA GLU A 89 18.29 -32.24 -10.63
C GLU A 89 17.25 -31.20 -10.19
N LEU A 90 16.27 -31.62 -9.39
CA LEU A 90 15.25 -30.71 -8.87
C LEU A 90 15.86 -29.62 -7.98
N ARG A 91 16.80 -29.99 -7.10
CA ARG A 91 17.52 -29.01 -6.27
C ARG A 91 18.28 -28.01 -7.13
N ASN A 92 19.10 -28.49 -8.06
CA ASN A 92 19.90 -27.63 -8.93
C ASN A 92 19.01 -26.71 -9.78
N LYS A 93 17.88 -27.24 -10.25
CA LYS A 93 16.89 -26.46 -10.98
C LYS A 93 16.26 -25.38 -10.11
N LEU A 94 15.84 -25.71 -8.88
CA LEU A 94 15.27 -24.73 -7.94
C LEU A 94 16.27 -23.60 -7.65
N GLU A 95 17.52 -23.95 -7.36
CA GLU A 95 18.60 -22.98 -7.10
C GLU A 95 18.79 -22.05 -8.30
N GLY A 96 18.99 -22.60 -9.51
CA GLY A 96 19.16 -21.81 -10.72
C GLY A 96 17.92 -20.97 -11.08
N THR A 97 16.71 -21.48 -10.86
CA THR A 97 15.47 -20.72 -11.12
C THR A 97 15.33 -19.56 -10.14
N CYS A 98 15.70 -19.77 -8.87
CA CYS A 98 15.68 -18.73 -7.84
C CYS A 98 16.68 -17.62 -8.17
N GLU A 99 17.92 -17.97 -8.52
CA GLU A 99 18.94 -17.00 -8.93
C GLU A 99 18.49 -16.15 -10.13
N LEU A 100 17.95 -16.80 -11.17
CA LEU A 100 17.42 -16.11 -12.34
C LEU A 100 16.24 -15.18 -11.97
N ALA A 101 15.34 -15.65 -11.10
CA ALA A 101 14.21 -14.85 -10.64
C ALA A 101 14.67 -13.61 -9.86
N HIS A 102 15.70 -13.76 -9.02
CA HIS A 102 16.32 -12.64 -8.31
C HIS A 102 16.92 -11.61 -9.27
N HIS A 103 17.65 -12.05 -10.30
CA HIS A 103 18.20 -11.17 -11.31
C HIS A 103 17.09 -10.39 -12.06
N CYS A 104 16.06 -11.10 -12.56
CA CYS A 104 14.93 -10.47 -13.23
C CYS A 104 14.18 -9.48 -12.33
N LEU A 105 14.03 -9.81 -11.04
CA LEU A 105 13.38 -8.95 -10.08
C LEU A 105 14.15 -7.65 -9.84
N GLU A 106 15.48 -7.71 -9.74
CA GLU A 106 16.30 -6.51 -9.57
C GLU A 106 16.27 -5.62 -10.82
N GLU A 107 16.32 -6.20 -12.02
CA GLU A 107 16.12 -5.46 -13.26
C GLU A 107 14.74 -4.77 -13.32
N ALA A 108 13.69 -5.50 -12.94
CA ALA A 108 12.33 -4.96 -12.89
C ALA A 108 12.20 -3.83 -11.87
N LYS A 109 12.77 -4.00 -10.67
CA LYS A 109 12.84 -2.99 -9.62
C LYS A 109 13.56 -1.73 -10.10
N GLY A 110 14.70 -1.88 -10.78
CA GLY A 110 15.43 -0.77 -11.39
C GLY A 110 14.58 -0.02 -12.43
N LYS A 111 13.84 -0.74 -13.28
CA LYS A 111 12.90 -0.13 -14.24
C LYS A 111 11.79 0.63 -13.51
N TYR A 112 11.14 0.01 -12.53
CA TYR A 112 10.06 0.66 -11.77
C TYR A 112 10.52 1.90 -11.02
N LYS A 113 11.73 1.87 -10.42
CA LYS A 113 12.33 3.03 -9.77
C LYS A 113 12.52 4.18 -10.78
N LYS A 114 13.13 3.91 -11.94
CA LYS A 114 13.29 4.93 -13.00
C LYS A 114 11.96 5.54 -13.45
N TYR A 115 10.90 4.72 -13.61
CA TYR A 115 9.58 5.23 -13.98
C TYR A 115 8.93 6.06 -12.87
N TYR A 116 9.13 5.67 -11.62
CA TYR A 116 8.64 6.40 -10.46
C TYR A 116 9.35 7.75 -10.30
N ASP A 117 10.68 7.75 -10.36
CA ASP A 117 11.50 8.95 -10.19
C ASP A 117 11.19 10.00 -11.27
N LYS A 118 10.93 9.58 -12.51
CA LYS A 118 10.51 10.48 -13.61
C LYS A 118 9.26 11.29 -13.33
N LYS A 119 8.32 10.75 -12.57
CA LYS A 119 7.03 11.40 -12.26
C LYS A 119 7.03 12.07 -10.89
N THR A 120 8.07 11.88 -10.10
CA THR A 120 8.11 12.33 -8.72
C THR A 120 8.69 13.74 -8.67
N VAL A 121 7.93 14.67 -8.10
CA VAL A 121 8.42 16.00 -7.75
C VAL A 121 8.88 15.95 -6.30
N THR A 122 10.16 16.24 -6.05
CA THR A 122 10.70 16.32 -4.69
C THR A 122 10.09 17.51 -3.97
N ARG A 123 9.20 17.24 -3.01
CA ARG A 123 8.63 18.25 -2.13
C ARG A 123 9.56 18.39 -0.92
N GLN A 124 10.17 19.56 -0.77
CA GLN A 124 10.97 19.88 0.41
C GLN A 124 10.20 20.87 1.28
N LEU A 125 9.84 20.43 2.47
CA LEU A 125 9.30 21.28 3.53
C LEU A 125 10.44 21.61 4.50
N ARG A 126 10.49 22.84 4.98
CA ARG A 126 11.45 23.28 5.99
C ARG A 126 10.77 23.35 7.36
N PRO A 127 11.49 23.11 8.47
CA PRO A 127 10.98 23.41 9.80
C PRO A 127 10.51 24.88 9.86
N GLY A 128 9.33 25.13 10.43
CA GLY A 128 8.66 26.43 10.43
C GLY A 128 7.73 26.72 9.24
N ASP A 129 7.73 25.90 8.19
CA ASP A 129 6.72 26.04 7.12
C ASP A 129 5.34 25.62 7.65
N LEU A 130 4.30 26.37 7.28
CA LEU A 130 2.91 26.00 7.52
C LEU A 130 2.44 24.99 6.48
N VAL A 131 1.77 23.92 6.93
CA VAL A 131 1.29 22.83 6.08
C VAL A 131 -0.13 22.40 6.44
N LEU A 132 -0.85 21.91 5.45
CA LEU A 132 -2.13 21.22 5.58
C LEU A 132 -1.87 19.71 5.60
N ILE A 133 -2.60 18.99 6.45
CA ILE A 133 -2.55 17.54 6.59
C ILE A 133 -3.84 16.95 6.01
N LEU A 134 -3.71 15.91 5.18
CA LEU A 134 -4.85 15.15 4.66
C LEU A 134 -5.28 14.10 5.69
N LEU A 135 -6.42 14.31 6.33
CA LEU A 135 -6.98 13.42 7.35
C LEU A 135 -8.38 12.96 6.95
N PRO A 136 -8.83 11.78 7.39
CA PRO A 136 -10.22 11.38 7.23
C PRO A 136 -11.15 12.35 7.96
N SER A 137 -12.34 12.56 7.40
CA SER A 137 -13.40 13.38 7.99
C SER A 137 -14.00 12.67 9.21
N ASP A 138 -14.42 13.45 10.20
CA ASP A 138 -14.89 12.92 11.49
C ASP A 138 -16.20 12.13 11.35
N HIS A 139 -17.02 12.45 10.34
CA HIS A 139 -18.28 11.75 10.06
C HIS A 139 -18.13 10.57 9.09
N ASN A 140 -17.07 10.53 8.26
CA ASN A 140 -16.87 9.48 7.28
C ASN A 140 -15.38 9.23 7.00
N LYS A 141 -14.91 8.05 7.43
CA LYS A 141 -13.51 7.61 7.26
C LYS A 141 -13.08 7.45 5.79
N LEU A 142 -14.03 7.38 4.86
CA LEU A 142 -13.75 7.29 3.42
C LEU A 142 -13.55 8.67 2.77
N ILE A 143 -13.97 9.75 3.43
CA ILE A 143 -13.83 11.11 2.90
C ILE A 143 -12.58 11.72 3.52
N MET A 144 -11.60 12.05 2.69
CA MET A 144 -10.37 12.71 3.12
C MET A 144 -10.53 14.23 2.99
N GLN A 145 -10.10 14.99 4.00
CA GLN A 145 -10.17 16.46 4.06
C GLN A 145 -8.81 17.04 4.48
N TRP A 146 -8.44 18.16 3.87
CA TRP A 146 -7.26 18.93 4.27
C TRP A 146 -7.59 19.72 5.54
N LYS A 147 -6.88 19.43 6.64
CA LYS A 147 -6.98 20.14 7.92
C LYS A 147 -5.68 20.91 8.20
N GLY A 148 -5.75 22.08 8.82
CA GLY A 148 -4.59 22.94 9.11
C GLY A 148 -4.88 24.42 8.81
N PRO A 149 -3.92 25.33 9.05
CA PRO A 149 -2.47 25.13 8.96
C PRO A 149 -1.81 24.62 10.25
N PHE A 150 -0.81 23.75 10.09
CA PHE A 150 0.06 23.24 11.17
C PHE A 150 1.52 23.54 10.86
N GLU A 151 2.34 23.73 11.89
CA GLU A 151 3.76 24.02 11.72
C GLU A 151 4.60 22.73 11.66
N VAL A 152 5.58 22.71 10.75
CA VAL A 152 6.58 21.65 10.69
C VAL A 152 7.59 21.84 11.82
N SER A 153 7.62 20.92 12.79
CA SER A 153 8.56 20.97 13.91
C SER A 153 9.96 20.49 13.51
N SER A 154 10.05 19.35 12.83
CA SER A 154 11.33 18.80 12.41
C SER A 154 11.20 17.89 11.18
N ARG A 155 12.32 17.70 10.46
CA ARG A 155 12.41 16.73 9.37
C ARG A 155 13.11 15.49 9.89
N ARG A 156 12.40 14.35 9.93
CA ARG A 156 12.97 13.08 10.40
C ARG A 156 13.73 12.37 9.29
N ASN A 157 13.15 12.28 8.10
CA ASN A 157 13.73 11.64 6.91
C ASN A 157 13.49 12.49 5.66
N GLU A 158 13.91 11.98 4.50
CA GLU A 158 13.63 12.66 3.23
C GLU A 158 12.13 12.84 2.96
N VAL A 159 11.31 11.90 3.45
CA VAL A 159 9.88 11.77 3.18
C VAL A 159 8.98 11.87 4.42
N ASP A 160 9.55 11.79 5.62
CA ASP A 160 8.80 11.80 6.88
C ASP A 160 9.08 13.11 7.64
N TYR A 161 8.00 13.80 7.98
CA TYR A 161 8.02 15.11 8.63
C TYR A 161 7.26 15.06 9.94
N GLU A 162 7.81 15.70 10.97
CA GLU A 162 7.17 15.84 12.27
C GLU A 162 6.43 17.17 12.33
N LEU A 163 5.14 17.13 12.65
CA LEU A 163 4.27 18.29 12.77
C LEU A 163 3.77 18.42 14.20
N ASP A 164 3.58 19.65 14.66
CA ASP A 164 2.88 19.93 15.91
C ASP A 164 1.38 20.04 15.63
N VAL A 165 0.61 19.04 16.08
CA VAL A 165 -0.85 19.00 15.96
C VAL A 165 -1.44 19.19 17.34
N GLY A 166 -1.71 20.44 17.70
CA GLY A 166 -2.37 20.80 18.97
C GLY A 166 -1.53 20.48 20.21
N GLY A 167 -0.22 20.70 20.17
CA GLY A 167 0.73 20.45 21.26
C GLY A 167 1.28 19.03 21.31
N ARG A 168 0.95 18.18 20.32
CA ARG A 168 1.49 16.82 20.18
C ARG A 168 2.24 16.69 18.87
N LYS A 169 3.50 16.29 18.98
CA LYS A 169 4.35 15.97 17.83
C LYS A 169 3.92 14.64 17.21
N LYS A 170 3.58 14.66 15.93
CA LYS A 170 3.23 13.46 15.15
C LYS A 170 3.99 13.45 13.83
N VAL A 171 4.38 12.25 13.40
CA VAL A 171 5.10 12.06 12.14
C VAL A 171 4.12 11.74 11.01
N PHE A 172 4.25 12.46 9.90
CA PHE A 172 3.44 12.32 8.71
C PHE A 172 4.31 12.19 7.46
N TYR A 173 3.84 11.40 6.50
CA TYR A 173 4.51 11.21 5.22
C TYR A 173 4.22 12.37 4.25
N VAL A 174 5.21 12.79 3.46
CA VAL A 174 5.13 13.97 2.59
C VAL A 174 3.94 13.97 1.60
N ASN A 175 3.43 12.80 1.19
CA ASN A 175 2.27 12.72 0.29
C ASN A 175 0.95 13.19 0.92
N ILE A 176 0.82 13.10 2.24
CA ILE A 176 -0.37 13.57 2.97
C ILE A 176 -0.21 15.01 3.46
N LEU A 177 0.87 15.69 3.06
CA LEU A 177 1.15 17.08 3.41
C LEU A 177 1.07 17.98 2.18
N LYS A 178 0.55 19.19 2.39
CA LYS A 178 0.51 20.24 1.38
C LYS A 178 0.97 21.56 2.00
N LYS A 179 1.93 22.24 1.37
CA LYS A 179 2.37 23.57 1.83
C LYS A 179 1.20 24.54 1.84
N TYR A 180 1.01 25.24 2.95
CA TYR A 180 0.04 26.31 3.09
C TYR A 180 0.70 27.62 2.62
N GLU A 181 0.05 28.30 1.70
CA GLU A 181 0.44 29.64 1.27
C GLU A 181 -0.64 30.60 1.78
N GLU A 182 -0.23 31.52 2.65
CA GLU A 182 -1.14 32.56 3.11
C GLU A 182 -1.48 33.49 1.95
N ARG A 183 -2.78 33.71 1.73
CA ARG A 183 -3.22 34.67 0.74
C ARG A 183 -2.92 36.06 1.30
N LEU A 184 -1.88 36.72 0.79
CA LEU A 184 -1.66 38.13 1.03
C LEU A 184 -2.91 38.89 0.61
N GLU A 185 -3.61 39.49 1.56
CA GLU A 185 -4.63 40.47 1.27
C GLU A 185 -3.94 41.69 0.66
N TYR A 186 -3.98 41.78 -0.67
CA TYR A 186 -3.67 43.03 -1.34
C TYR A 186 -4.75 44.01 -0.91
N GLY A 187 -4.40 44.95 -0.03
CA GLY A 187 -5.30 45.98 0.47
C GLY A 187 -6.12 46.57 -0.68
N MET A 188 -7.44 46.49 -0.55
CA MET A 188 -8.39 47.15 -1.42
C MET A 188 -8.18 48.67 -1.35
N ASN A 189 -7.29 49.20 -2.19
CA ASN A 189 -7.41 50.58 -2.68
C ASN A 189 -7.77 50.51 -4.17
N ARG A 190 -8.98 50.01 -4.45
CA ARG A 190 -9.64 50.23 -5.74
C ARG A 190 -10.52 51.47 -5.57
N PRO A 191 -10.48 52.46 -6.49
CA PRO A 191 -11.43 53.56 -6.44
C PRO A 191 -12.85 52.99 -6.53
N SER A 192 -13.63 53.32 -5.50
CA SER A 192 -15.07 53.05 -5.38
C SER A 192 -15.80 53.46 -6.66
N CYS A 193 -16.35 52.49 -7.38
CA CYS A 193 -17.46 52.73 -8.31
C CYS A 193 -18.74 52.62 -7.49
N GLY A 194 -19.48 53.72 -7.40
CA GLY A 194 -20.57 53.92 -6.47
C GLY A 194 -21.90 53.23 -6.81
N ALA A 195 -22.81 53.40 -5.86
CA ALA A 195 -24.23 53.02 -5.80
C ALA A 195 -24.50 51.50 -5.61
N ALA A 196 -25.33 51.06 -4.68
CA ALA A 196 -26.45 51.72 -4.00
C ALA A 196 -26.60 51.24 -2.56
N THR A 197 -27.05 52.15 -1.71
CA THR A 197 -27.55 51.92 -0.36
C THR A 197 -28.85 51.12 -0.39
N GLN A 198 -28.96 50.13 0.52
CA GLN A 198 -30.22 49.90 1.23
C GLN A 198 -29.94 49.19 2.56
N ASP A 199 -30.35 49.87 3.63
CA ASP A 199 -30.27 49.53 5.04
C ASP A 199 -31.00 48.24 5.40
N PHE A 200 -30.48 47.47 6.37
CA PHE A 200 -31.28 47.06 7.52
C PHE A 200 -30.44 46.48 8.70
N SER A 201 -30.37 47.28 9.76
CA SER A 201 -30.24 47.01 11.20
C SER A 201 -29.36 45.89 11.79
N GLU A 202 -28.52 46.33 12.72
CA GLU A 202 -27.74 45.61 13.74
C GLU A 202 -28.52 44.58 14.58
N LYS A 203 -27.82 43.52 14.99
CA LYS A 203 -27.71 43.15 16.42
C LYS A 203 -26.43 42.35 16.67
N THR A 204 -25.65 42.83 17.62
CA THR A 204 -24.36 42.34 18.10
C THR A 204 -24.50 41.41 19.31
N LEU A 205 -23.38 40.72 19.62
CA LEU A 205 -23.02 39.98 20.86
C LEU A 205 -23.64 38.57 20.96
N SER A 206 -22.93 37.51 21.35
CA SER A 206 -21.79 37.40 22.27
C SER A 206 -20.99 36.10 22.08
N GLU A 207 -19.73 36.15 22.50
CA GLU A 207 -18.79 35.04 22.69
C GLU A 207 -19.34 33.88 23.54
N ARG A 208 -18.91 32.64 23.24
CA ARG A 208 -18.28 31.67 24.17
C ARG A 208 -18.02 30.29 23.52
N ASN A 209 -16.73 30.00 23.33
CA ASN A 209 -15.98 28.81 23.74
C ASN A 209 -16.60 27.40 23.82
N THR A 210 -15.80 26.47 23.31
CA THR A 210 -15.58 25.08 23.76
C THR A 210 -16.59 24.03 23.31
N THR A 211 -16.13 23.19 22.39
CA THR A 211 -16.20 21.74 22.62
C THR A 211 -14.89 21.10 22.13
N GLU A 212 -13.90 21.13 23.02
CA GLU A 212 -13.00 20.00 23.19
C GLU A 212 -13.85 18.74 23.33
N GLN A 213 -13.73 17.78 22.41
CA GLN A 213 -13.88 16.33 22.63
C GLN A 213 -14.07 15.62 21.28
N SER A 214 -12.96 15.17 20.67
CA SER A 214 -12.86 13.81 20.10
C SER A 214 -11.44 13.61 19.55
N TRP A 215 -10.50 13.33 20.45
CA TRP A 215 -9.12 12.97 20.09
C TRP A 215 -8.71 11.61 20.67
N LYS A 216 -9.68 10.71 20.86
CA LYS A 216 -9.43 9.37 21.41
C LYS A 216 -9.38 8.25 20.36
N ASP A 217 -9.89 8.45 19.14
CA ASP A 217 -10.01 7.33 18.18
C ASP A 217 -9.08 7.42 16.96
N ALA A 218 -8.01 8.21 17.04
CA ALA A 218 -6.91 8.16 16.08
C ALA A 218 -5.76 7.28 16.61
N VAL A 219 -6.11 6.08 17.08
CA VAL A 219 -5.17 4.96 17.22
C VAL A 219 -5.43 4.03 16.06
N VAL A 220 -4.47 3.95 15.14
CA VAL A 220 -4.30 2.76 14.30
C VAL A 220 -2.82 2.37 14.39
N ASN A 221 -2.63 1.27 15.12
CA ASN A 221 -1.45 0.40 15.22
C ASN A 221 -0.20 0.94 15.92
N GLU A 222 -0.29 1.01 17.25
CA GLU A 222 0.81 0.59 18.13
C GLU A 222 0.40 -0.73 18.79
N ASP A 223 0.76 -1.85 18.16
CA ASP A 223 0.85 -3.16 18.81
C ASP A 223 1.95 -3.93 18.09
N LEU A 224 3.19 -3.62 18.46
CA LEU A 224 4.38 -4.45 18.29
C LEU A 224 5.42 -3.93 19.30
N GLN A 225 5.23 -4.28 20.56
CA GLN A 225 6.32 -4.36 21.53
C GLN A 225 6.27 -5.72 22.22
N ASP A 226 7.28 -6.52 21.86
CA ASP A 226 8.14 -7.24 22.79
C ASP A 226 7.47 -8.21 23.79
N ASN A 227 7.17 -9.43 23.32
CA ASN A 227 7.05 -10.59 24.22
C ASN A 227 8.44 -11.20 24.42
N GLY A 228 9.12 -10.74 25.47
CA GLY A 228 10.28 -11.42 26.04
C GLY A 228 9.85 -12.74 26.68
N GLY A 229 10.17 -13.85 26.00
CA GLY A 229 10.08 -15.19 26.59
C GLY A 229 11.31 -15.46 27.47
N HIS A 230 11.09 -15.72 28.76
CA HIS A 230 12.11 -16.26 29.65
C HIS A 230 12.08 -17.79 29.59
N LEU A 231 13.23 -18.41 29.32
CA LEU A 231 13.44 -19.86 29.38
C LEU A 231 13.87 -20.23 30.80
N ASP A 232 13.15 -21.16 31.41
CA ASP A 232 13.58 -21.86 32.63
C ASP A 232 14.55 -23.00 32.29
N GLU A 233 15.36 -23.43 33.27
CA GLU A 233 16.50 -24.36 33.10
C GLU A 233 16.12 -25.79 32.64
N HIS A 234 14.84 -26.03 32.33
CA HIS A 234 14.32 -27.30 31.81
C HIS A 234 13.54 -27.17 30.48
N GLY A 235 13.56 -25.99 29.83
CA GLY A 235 13.26 -25.86 28.40
C GLY A 235 11.79 -26.03 28.00
N HIS A 236 10.82 -25.65 28.85
CA HIS A 236 9.39 -25.68 28.50
C HIS A 236 8.80 -24.26 28.44
N PHE A 237 8.26 -23.89 27.28
CA PHE A 237 7.65 -22.57 27.02
C PHE A 237 6.16 -22.57 27.37
N THR A 238 5.73 -21.80 28.37
CA THR A 238 4.30 -21.55 28.66
C THR A 238 3.99 -20.07 28.68
N MET A 239 2.97 -19.64 27.92
CA MET A 239 2.48 -18.26 27.89
C MET A 239 1.38 -18.05 28.94
N THR A 240 1.47 -16.99 29.72
CA THR A 240 0.35 -16.34 30.41
C THR A 240 0.02 -15.03 29.71
#